data_AF-A0A7K7ZHJ1-F1
#
_entry.id   AF-A0A7K7ZHJ1-F1
#
_cell.length_a   1.000
_cell.length_b   1.000
_cell.length_c   1.000
_cell.angle_alpha   90.00
_cell.angle_beta   90.00
_cell.angle_gamma   90.00
#
_symmetry.space_group_name_H-M   'P 1'
#
loop_
_entity.id
_entity.type
_entity.pdbx_description
1 polymer ?
#
loop_
_entity_poly.entity_id
_entity_poly.type
_entity_poly.pdbx_seq_one_letter_code
_entity_poly.pdbx_strand_id
1 'polypeptide(L)'
;PPAGRGAAMSPPGPGRPAGAGPVLRSVNTRELSEVVFNNHSPRYVLPVWLDFEGRPRYAPQSHSLKSAIISAFPPSSLLGHLWLFRDAGTNDGLLVNQQELFVAAPNVTKADITLPVFTLKERCLQVVRSLVSPMDYRKLDIVQSLYEELEDHPDIWKDLQRLSLERNEALRNKIV
;
A
#
# COMPACT_ATOMS: atom_id res chain seq x y z
N PRO A 1 14.88 27.40 -45.86
CA PRO A 1 15.56 27.62 -44.56
C PRO A 1 14.58 27.72 -43.38
N PRO A 2 14.51 26.72 -42.48
CA PRO A 2 13.68 26.80 -41.28
C PRO A 2 14.48 27.27 -40.06
N ALA A 3 13.90 28.19 -39.29
CA ALA A 3 14.41 28.65 -38.00
C ALA A 3 14.00 27.67 -36.89
N GLY A 4 14.99 27.22 -36.10
CA GLY A 4 14.83 26.27 -35.01
C GLY A 4 14.10 26.86 -33.80
N ARG A 5 13.12 26.12 -33.27
CA ARG A 5 12.49 26.39 -31.97
C ARG A 5 13.38 25.82 -30.87
N GLY A 6 13.87 26.69 -29.98
CA GLY A 6 14.59 26.32 -28.77
C GLY A 6 13.68 25.58 -27.78
N ALA A 7 14.18 24.45 -27.27
CA ALA A 7 13.57 23.73 -26.17
C ALA A 7 13.86 24.49 -24.85
N ALA A 8 12.80 24.89 -24.15
CA ALA A 8 12.91 25.44 -22.81
C ALA A 8 13.17 24.28 -21.82
N MET A 9 14.36 24.27 -21.20
CA MET A 9 14.69 23.38 -20.09
C MET A 9 13.95 23.86 -18.83
N SER A 10 13.09 23.01 -18.27
CA SER A 10 12.55 23.20 -16.92
C SER A 10 13.65 22.96 -15.87
N PRO A 11 13.61 23.66 -14.71
CA PRO A 11 14.64 23.54 -13.69
C PRO A 11 14.62 22.17 -12.99
N PRO A 12 15.76 21.69 -12.47
CA PRO A 12 15.83 20.43 -11.75
C PRO A 12 15.09 20.55 -10.41
N GLY A 13 14.11 19.68 -10.19
CA GLY A 13 13.47 19.49 -8.89
C GLY A 13 14.47 19.01 -7.83
N PRO A 14 14.15 19.16 -6.54
CA PRO A 14 15.09 18.90 -5.44
C PRO A 14 15.57 17.46 -5.49
N GLY A 15 16.90 17.31 -5.50
CA GLY A 15 17.60 16.03 -5.56
C GLY A 15 17.20 15.11 -4.41
N ARG A 16 16.84 13.87 -4.75
CA ARG A 16 16.60 12.79 -3.80
C ARG A 16 17.96 12.24 -3.33
N PRO A 17 18.13 11.89 -2.04
CA PRO A 17 19.39 11.36 -1.55
C PRO A 17 19.76 10.07 -2.29
N ALA A 18 20.97 10.08 -2.86
CA ALA A 18 21.64 8.91 -3.42
C ALA A 18 21.99 7.96 -2.27
N GLY A 19 21.20 6.89 -2.12
CA GLY A 19 21.43 5.88 -1.10
C GLY A 19 20.13 5.28 -0.60
N ALA A 20 19.51 4.40 -1.38
CA ALA A 20 18.45 3.54 -0.87
C ALA A 20 18.66 2.14 -1.47
N GLY A 21 18.78 1.13 -0.60
CA GLY A 21 18.79 -0.28 -0.98
C GLY A 21 17.54 -0.67 -1.79
N PRO A 22 17.38 -1.95 -2.17
CA PRO A 22 16.31 -2.36 -3.09
C PRO A 22 14.93 -2.01 -2.50
N VAL A 23 14.38 -0.89 -2.98
CA VAL A 23 13.04 -0.41 -2.67
C VAL A 23 12.04 -1.44 -3.21
N LEU A 24 11.07 -1.82 -2.37
CA LEU A 24 9.94 -2.67 -2.75
C LEU A 24 9.28 -2.11 -4.02
N ARG A 25 9.27 -2.89 -5.09
CA ARG A 25 8.74 -2.49 -6.40
C ARG A 25 8.29 -3.71 -7.18
N SER A 26 7.43 -3.48 -8.16
CA SER A 26 7.07 -4.51 -9.13
C SER A 26 8.22 -4.81 -10.09
N VAL A 27 8.23 -6.04 -10.62
CA VAL A 27 9.13 -6.45 -11.71
C VAL A 27 8.35 -6.42 -13.03
N ASN A 28 8.93 -5.81 -14.07
CA ASN A 28 8.32 -5.80 -15.40
C ASN A 28 8.76 -7.03 -16.20
N THR A 29 8.03 -8.13 -16.04
CA THR A 29 8.30 -9.39 -16.76
C THR A 29 7.64 -9.43 -18.15
N ARG A 30 6.67 -8.55 -18.42
CA ARG A 30 5.80 -8.56 -19.62
C ARG A 30 4.95 -9.82 -19.80
N GLU A 31 4.95 -10.73 -18.83
CA GLU A 31 4.13 -11.94 -18.83
C GLU A 31 2.81 -11.67 -18.12
N LEU A 32 1.70 -12.14 -18.68
CA LEU A 32 0.38 -11.94 -18.08
C LEU A 32 0.12 -12.98 -17.00
N SER A 33 -0.40 -12.52 -15.87
CA SER A 33 -0.95 -13.36 -14.80
C SER A 33 -2.37 -12.90 -14.50
N GLU A 34 -3.30 -13.85 -14.54
CA GLU A 34 -4.68 -13.60 -14.12
C GLU A 34 -4.79 -13.89 -12.62
N VAL A 35 -4.99 -12.83 -11.85
CA VAL A 35 -5.19 -12.91 -10.41
C VAL A 35 -6.58 -12.43 -10.08
N VAL A 36 -7.28 -13.24 -9.30
CA VAL A 36 -8.58 -12.95 -8.72
C VAL A 36 -8.39 -12.40 -7.31
N PHE A 37 -8.87 -11.18 -7.06
CA PHE A 37 -8.92 -10.60 -5.72
C PHE A 37 -10.24 -10.94 -5.03
N ASN A 38 -10.16 -11.67 -3.92
CA ASN A 38 -11.31 -12.08 -3.12
C ASN A 38 -11.32 -11.32 -1.79
N ASN A 39 -12.28 -10.45 -1.58
CA ASN A 39 -12.46 -9.78 -0.30
C ASN A 39 -13.28 -10.66 0.67
N HIS A 40 -12.64 -11.18 1.70
CA HIS A 40 -13.27 -11.89 2.84
C HIS A 40 -13.34 -11.02 4.10
N SER A 41 -12.99 -9.73 4.00
CA SER A 41 -13.09 -8.77 5.09
C SER A 41 -14.44 -8.02 5.03
N PRO A 42 -14.94 -7.50 6.16
CA PRO A 42 -16.12 -6.63 6.18
C PRO A 42 -15.82 -5.20 5.69
N ARG A 43 -14.59 -4.91 5.27
CA ARG A 43 -14.13 -3.57 4.87
C ARG A 43 -14.26 -3.37 3.37
N TYR A 44 -14.34 -2.11 2.95
CA TYR A 44 -14.18 -1.74 1.54
C TYR A 44 -12.70 -1.77 1.21
N VAL A 45 -12.30 -2.67 0.32
CA VAL A 45 -10.87 -2.83 0.01
C VAL A 45 -10.48 -1.92 -1.14
N LEU A 46 -9.37 -1.20 -0.96
CA LEU A 46 -8.64 -0.46 -1.97
C LEU A 46 -7.35 -1.23 -2.32
N PRO A 47 -7.30 -1.89 -3.49
CA PRO A 47 -6.06 -2.46 -4.01
C PRO A 47 -5.06 -1.36 -4.35
N VAL A 48 -3.81 -1.56 -3.95
CA VAL A 48 -2.71 -0.64 -4.26
C VAL A 48 -1.57 -1.41 -4.90
N TRP A 49 -1.25 -1.04 -6.14
CA TRP A 49 -0.12 -1.57 -6.88
C TRP A 49 1.13 -0.74 -6.60
N LEU A 50 2.27 -1.37 -6.41
CA LEU A 50 3.55 -0.67 -6.40
C LEU A 50 4.11 -0.68 -7.81
N ASP A 51 4.30 0.49 -8.41
CA ASP A 51 4.87 0.59 -9.76
C ASP A 51 6.33 0.09 -9.81
N PHE A 52 6.93 0.18 -11.01
CA PHE A 52 8.31 -0.24 -11.23
C PHE A 52 9.33 0.67 -10.51
N GLU A 53 8.91 1.85 -10.08
CA GLU A 53 9.69 2.78 -9.27
C GLU A 53 9.43 2.63 -7.75
N GLY A 54 8.56 1.69 -7.36
CA GLY A 54 8.16 1.44 -5.97
C GLY A 54 7.18 2.47 -5.39
N ARG A 55 6.49 3.23 -6.25
CA ARG A 55 5.47 4.20 -5.83
C ARG A 55 4.08 3.55 -5.85
N PRO A 56 3.24 3.82 -4.84
CA PRO A 56 1.88 3.31 -4.80
C PRO A 56 1.02 3.94 -5.90
N ARG A 57 0.26 3.08 -6.58
CA ARG A 57 -0.76 3.40 -7.57
C ARG A 57 -2.08 2.78 -7.10
N TYR A 58 -3.00 3.65 -6.75
CA TYR A 58 -4.31 3.26 -6.23
C TYR A 58 -5.21 2.80 -7.36
N ALA A 59 -5.91 1.68 -7.18
CA ALA A 59 -6.98 1.31 -8.07
C ALA A 59 -8.08 2.40 -8.02
N PRO A 60 -8.74 2.72 -9.16
CA PRO A 60 -9.82 3.70 -9.17
C PRO A 60 -10.91 3.30 -8.17
N GLN A 61 -11.56 4.27 -7.53
CA GLN A 61 -12.51 4.00 -6.44
C GLN A 61 -13.74 3.18 -6.86
N SER A 62 -14.06 3.16 -8.16
CA SER A 62 -15.06 2.24 -8.75
C SER A 62 -14.71 0.76 -8.60
N HIS A 63 -13.44 0.45 -8.31
CA HIS A 63 -12.92 -0.90 -8.06
C HIS A 63 -12.78 -1.18 -6.55
N SER A 64 -13.29 -0.29 -5.67
CA SER A 64 -13.32 -0.57 -4.24
C SER A 64 -14.28 -1.73 -3.95
N LEU A 65 -13.77 -2.75 -3.26
CA LEU A 65 -14.43 -4.05 -3.15
C LEU A 65 -15.29 -4.15 -1.89
N LYS A 66 -16.63 -4.22 -2.04
CA LYS A 66 -17.51 -4.77 -0.98
C LYS A 66 -17.49 -6.30 -0.96
N SER A 67 -17.48 -6.94 -2.13
CA SER A 67 -17.37 -8.40 -2.30
C SER A 67 -17.12 -8.78 -3.77
N ALA A 68 -16.44 -9.91 -3.96
CA ALA A 68 -16.29 -10.76 -5.15
C ALA A 68 -15.44 -10.29 -6.35
N ILE A 69 -14.41 -11.12 -6.63
CA ILE A 69 -13.69 -11.38 -7.89
C ILE A 69 -13.51 -10.15 -8.81
N ILE A 70 -12.42 -9.43 -8.61
CA ILE A 70 -11.90 -8.50 -9.62
C ILE A 70 -10.82 -9.22 -10.44
N SER A 71 -10.98 -9.22 -11.76
CA SER A 71 -9.88 -9.40 -12.70
C SER A 71 -8.98 -8.17 -12.59
N ALA A 72 -7.76 -8.34 -12.04
CA ALA A 72 -6.84 -7.27 -11.66
C ALA A 72 -6.80 -6.10 -12.67
N PHE A 73 -6.83 -4.86 -12.18
CA PHE A 73 -6.54 -3.66 -12.96
C PHE A 73 -5.11 -3.17 -12.65
N PRO A 74 -4.21 -2.88 -13.60
CA PRO A 74 -4.46 -2.89 -15.04
C PRO A 74 -4.84 -4.30 -15.54
N PRO A 75 -5.77 -4.38 -16.51
CA PRO A 75 -6.29 -5.65 -17.01
C PRO A 75 -5.09 -6.47 -17.47
N SER A 76 -4.88 -7.62 -16.82
CA SER A 76 -3.65 -8.43 -16.77
C SER A 76 -2.60 -7.94 -15.77
N SER A 77 -2.56 -8.57 -14.58
CA SER A 77 -1.47 -8.35 -13.63
C SER A 77 -0.22 -8.94 -14.25
N LEU A 78 0.78 -8.13 -14.59
CA LEU A 78 2.02 -8.68 -15.09
C LEU A 78 2.67 -9.49 -13.95
N LEU A 79 3.21 -10.65 -14.28
CA LEU A 79 3.91 -11.51 -13.35
C LEU A 79 5.00 -10.70 -12.64
N GLY A 80 5.12 -10.83 -11.32
CA GLY A 80 6.04 -10.05 -10.50
C GLY A 80 5.51 -8.68 -10.06
N HIS A 81 4.24 -8.35 -10.34
CA HIS A 81 3.59 -7.19 -9.76
C HIS A 81 3.35 -7.36 -8.26
N LEU A 82 3.68 -6.31 -7.51
CA LEU A 82 3.60 -6.24 -6.06
C LEU A 82 2.37 -5.42 -5.64
N TRP A 83 1.56 -6.02 -4.78
CA TRP A 83 0.26 -5.52 -4.35
C TRP A 83 0.18 -5.46 -2.83
N LEU A 84 -0.56 -4.48 -2.33
CA LEU A 84 -1.03 -4.42 -0.95
C LEU A 84 -2.47 -3.90 -0.92
N PHE A 85 -3.17 -4.14 0.18
CA PHE A 85 -4.60 -3.88 0.28
C PHE A 85 -4.89 -3.02 1.49
N ARG A 86 -5.74 -2.00 1.30
CA ARG A 86 -6.09 -1.01 2.32
C ARG A 86 -7.58 -0.93 2.52
N ASP A 87 -8.02 -0.49 3.69
CA ASP A 87 -9.37 0.02 3.86
C ASP A 87 -9.52 1.33 3.05
N ALA A 88 -10.51 1.42 2.18
CA ALA A 88 -10.72 2.55 1.28
C ALA A 88 -11.10 3.86 2.00
N GLY A 89 -11.59 3.78 3.24
CA GLY A 89 -11.98 4.94 4.04
C GLY A 89 -10.92 5.35 5.06
N THR A 90 -10.27 4.40 5.72
CA THR A 90 -9.33 4.66 6.83
C THR A 90 -7.86 4.43 6.48
N ASN A 91 -7.57 3.84 5.33
CA ASN A 91 -6.24 3.41 4.92
C ASN A 91 -5.60 2.35 5.87
N ASP A 92 -6.42 1.71 6.72
CA ASP A 92 -5.98 0.59 7.56
C ASP A 92 -5.41 -0.54 6.70
N GLY A 93 -4.30 -1.14 7.14
CA GLY A 93 -3.68 -2.27 6.47
C GLY A 93 -4.58 -3.52 6.50
N LEU A 94 -4.70 -4.20 5.36
CA LEU A 94 -5.35 -5.51 5.25
C LEU A 94 -4.32 -6.57 4.85
N LEU A 95 -4.61 -7.82 5.19
CA LEU A 95 -3.76 -8.94 4.80
C LEU A 95 -4.28 -9.57 3.52
N VAL A 96 -3.37 -10.10 2.73
CA VAL A 96 -3.62 -10.87 1.53
C VAL A 96 -2.87 -12.19 1.65
N ASN A 97 -3.59 -13.31 1.57
CA ASN A 97 -3.03 -14.64 1.80
C ASN A 97 -2.21 -14.69 3.12
N GLN A 98 -2.73 -14.07 4.18
CA GLN A 98 -2.10 -13.93 5.50
C GLN A 98 -0.78 -13.14 5.54
N GLN A 99 -0.50 -12.34 4.51
CA GLN A 99 0.71 -11.49 4.40
C GLN A 99 0.33 -10.05 4.06
N GLU A 100 1.22 -9.09 4.31
CA GLU A 100 0.97 -7.67 3.98
C GLU A 100 1.17 -7.35 2.50
N LEU A 101 1.96 -8.18 1.80
CA LEU A 101 2.30 -8.03 0.40
C LEU A 101 1.88 -9.26 -0.39
N PHE A 102 1.36 -9.03 -1.59
CA PHE A 102 1.06 -10.06 -2.56
C PHE A 102 1.89 -9.87 -3.83
N VAL A 103 2.49 -10.95 -4.32
CA VAL A 103 3.23 -10.98 -5.58
C VAL A 103 2.47 -11.83 -6.56
N ALA A 104 2.10 -11.26 -7.71
CA ALA A 104 1.52 -12.04 -8.80
C ALA A 104 2.55 -13.04 -9.34
N ALA A 105 2.25 -14.32 -9.25
CA ALA A 105 3.14 -15.41 -9.67
C ALA A 105 2.34 -16.38 -10.55
N PRO A 106 2.99 -17.13 -11.47
CA PRO A 106 2.28 -17.90 -12.48
C PRO A 106 1.38 -19.00 -11.90
N ASN A 107 1.69 -19.51 -10.70
CA ASN A 107 0.90 -20.51 -10.00
C ASN A 107 -0.07 -19.92 -8.96
N VAL A 108 -0.14 -18.59 -8.84
CA VAL A 108 -0.94 -17.91 -7.82
C VAL A 108 -2.04 -17.13 -8.51
N THR A 109 -3.22 -17.74 -8.57
CA THR A 109 -4.40 -17.18 -9.26
C THR A 109 -5.36 -16.49 -8.30
N LYS A 110 -5.15 -16.59 -6.98
CA LYS A 110 -6.06 -16.06 -5.96
C LYS A 110 -5.31 -15.23 -4.92
N ALA A 111 -5.89 -14.08 -4.61
CA ALA A 111 -5.47 -13.21 -3.53
C ALA A 111 -6.66 -13.05 -2.56
N ASP A 112 -6.65 -13.82 -1.47
CA ASP A 112 -7.68 -13.81 -0.44
C ASP A 112 -7.34 -12.73 0.59
N ILE A 113 -8.14 -11.65 0.56
CA ILE A 113 -7.96 -10.48 1.40
C ILE A 113 -8.76 -10.65 2.69
N THR A 114 -8.10 -10.46 3.82
CA THR A 114 -8.64 -10.70 5.17
C THR A 114 -8.31 -9.54 6.10
N LEU A 115 -9.15 -9.38 7.13
CA LEU A 115 -8.86 -8.43 8.20
C LEU A 115 -7.76 -9.02 9.10
N PRO A 116 -6.65 -8.30 9.38
CA PRO A 116 -5.70 -8.76 10.38
C PRO A 116 -6.33 -8.79 11.77
N VAL A 117 -5.75 -9.61 12.64
CA VAL A 117 -6.02 -9.52 14.08
C VAL A 117 -5.25 -8.31 14.61
N PHE A 118 -5.88 -7.15 14.59
CA PHE A 118 -5.33 -5.94 15.19
C PHE A 118 -5.14 -6.14 16.69
N THR A 119 -4.15 -5.47 17.29
CA THR A 119 -4.12 -5.40 18.75
C THR A 119 -5.36 -4.65 19.24
N LEU A 120 -5.75 -4.89 20.50
CA LEU A 120 -6.87 -4.18 21.11
C LEU A 120 -6.67 -2.66 21.04
N LYS A 121 -5.42 -2.20 21.17
CA LYS A 121 -5.04 -0.80 21.11
C LYS A 121 -5.30 -0.20 19.73
N GLU A 122 -4.77 -0.78 18.65
CA GLU A 122 -5.05 -0.29 17.29
C GLU A 122 -6.54 -0.33 16.98
N ARG A 123 -7.25 -1.37 17.41
CA ARG A 123 -8.69 -1.48 17.17
C ARG A 123 -9.46 -0.37 17.89
N CYS A 124 -9.11 -0.05 19.13
CA CYS A 124 -9.70 1.07 19.86
C CYS A 124 -9.42 2.41 19.14
N LEU A 125 -8.18 2.65 18.69
CA LEU A 125 -7.83 3.86 17.93
C LEU A 125 -8.67 3.98 16.65
N GLN A 126 -8.83 2.91 15.88
CA GLN A 126 -9.69 2.88 14.69
C GLN A 126 -11.14 3.29 15.01
N VAL A 127 -11.70 2.76 16.10
CA VAL A 127 -13.07 3.09 16.52
C VAL A 127 -13.18 4.55 16.94
N VAL A 128 -12.25 5.06 17.74
CA VAL A 128 -12.26 6.46 18.19
C VAL A 128 -12.15 7.41 17.00
N ARG A 129 -11.25 7.15 16.04
CA ARG A 129 -11.11 7.95 14.81
C ARG A 129 -12.38 7.97 13.95
N SER A 130 -13.21 6.93 14.03
CA SER A 130 -14.47 6.87 13.30
C SER A 130 -15.62 7.64 13.97
N LEU A 131 -15.50 7.90 15.28
CA LEU A 131 -16.55 8.53 16.10
C LEU A 131 -16.25 9.99 16.43
N VAL A 132 -14.97 10.37 16.44
CA VAL A 132 -14.50 11.68 16.90
C VAL A 132 -13.82 12.40 15.75
N SER A 133 -14.12 13.68 15.56
CA SER A 133 -13.41 14.53 14.60
C SER A 133 -11.94 14.69 14.99
N PRO A 134 -10.98 14.72 14.06
CA PRO A 134 -9.57 14.96 14.37
C PRO A 134 -9.31 16.24 15.17
N MET A 135 -10.15 17.27 14.99
CA MET A 135 -10.06 18.54 15.73
C MET A 135 -10.42 18.42 17.22
N ASP A 136 -11.12 17.34 17.58
CA ASP A 136 -11.64 17.10 18.93
C ASP A 136 -10.83 16.04 19.69
N TYR A 137 -9.83 15.39 19.07
CA TYR A 137 -9.02 14.37 19.74
C TYR A 137 -8.40 14.87 21.06
N ARG A 138 -7.88 16.10 21.06
CA ARG A 138 -7.26 16.73 22.25
C ARG A 138 -8.25 17.15 23.33
N LYS A 139 -9.56 16.99 23.09
CA LYS A 139 -10.63 17.26 24.08
C LYS A 139 -11.07 16.00 24.82
N LEU A 140 -10.63 14.82 24.37
CA LEU A 140 -10.94 13.54 25.01
C LEU A 140 -10.24 13.46 26.37
N ASP A 141 -10.89 12.92 27.40
CA ASP A 141 -10.28 12.74 28.72
C ASP A 141 -9.45 11.44 28.75
N ILE A 142 -8.30 11.47 28.08
CA ILE A 142 -7.36 10.33 27.96
C ILE A 142 -5.92 10.78 28.19
N VAL A 143 -5.02 9.81 28.39
CA VAL A 143 -3.60 10.11 28.61
C VAL A 143 -2.95 10.78 27.40
N GLN A 144 -1.99 11.66 27.64
CA GLN A 144 -1.43 12.54 26.61
C GLN A 144 -0.79 11.79 25.43
N SER A 145 -0.15 10.65 25.70
CA SER A 145 0.46 9.81 24.66
C SER A 145 -0.56 9.27 23.67
N LEU A 146 -1.80 9.02 24.09
CA LEU A 146 -2.84 8.50 23.19
C LEU A 146 -3.34 9.54 22.19
N TYR A 147 -3.17 10.84 22.45
CA TYR A 147 -3.52 11.85 21.45
C TYR A 147 -2.60 11.77 20.23
N GLU A 148 -1.30 11.63 20.45
CA GLU A 148 -0.30 11.51 19.38
C GLU A 148 -0.57 10.25 18.57
N GLU A 149 -0.95 9.16 19.24
CA GLU A 149 -1.34 7.93 18.56
C GLU A 149 -2.66 8.06 17.80
N LEU A 150 -3.66 8.79 18.30
CA LEU A 150 -4.90 9.04 17.56
C LEU A 150 -4.64 9.88 16.30
N GLU A 151 -3.77 10.88 16.41
CA GLU A 151 -3.34 11.76 15.31
C GLU A 151 -2.49 11.01 14.26
N ASP A 152 -1.75 9.97 14.67
CA ASP A 152 -0.95 9.14 13.77
C ASP A 152 -1.80 8.15 12.95
N HIS A 153 -2.39 8.64 11.86
CA HIS A 153 -3.25 7.84 10.99
C HIS A 153 -2.46 6.82 10.15
N PRO A 154 -3.09 5.71 9.73
CA PRO A 154 -2.46 4.73 8.85
C PRO A 154 -1.95 5.38 7.55
N ASP A 155 -0.65 5.22 7.28
CA ASP A 155 -0.01 5.77 6.08
C ASP A 155 0.73 4.65 5.33
N ILE A 156 0.43 4.54 4.05
CA ILE A 156 1.04 3.56 3.15
C ILE A 156 2.55 3.74 3.05
N TRP A 157 3.06 4.97 3.07
CA TRP A 157 4.50 5.22 2.93
C TRP A 157 5.28 4.76 4.15
N LYS A 158 4.72 4.94 5.35
CA LYS A 158 5.31 4.43 6.60
C LYS A 158 5.42 2.91 6.56
N ASP A 159 4.36 2.24 6.13
CA ASP A 159 4.35 0.79 6.00
C ASP A 159 5.32 0.29 4.92
N LEU A 160 5.38 0.94 3.75
CA LEU A 160 6.33 0.57 2.71
C LEU A 160 7.77 0.72 3.16
N GLN A 161 8.08 1.77 3.93
CA GLN A 161 9.40 1.97 4.50
C GLN A 161 9.73 0.87 5.53
N ARG A 162 8.80 0.55 6.43
CA ARG A 162 8.94 -0.54 7.41
C ARG A 162 9.17 -1.88 6.70
N LEU A 163 8.29 -2.26 5.78
CA LEU A 163 8.38 -3.49 5.01
C LEU A 163 9.68 -3.59 4.21
N SER A 164 10.15 -2.48 3.64
CA SER A 164 11.41 -2.46 2.91
C SER A 164 12.60 -2.71 3.85
N LEU A 165 12.56 -2.20 5.08
CA LEU A 165 13.61 -2.42 6.07
C LEU A 165 13.61 -3.88 6.54
N GLU A 166 12.46 -4.41 6.94
CA GLU A 166 12.29 -5.80 7.36
C GLU A 166 12.78 -6.78 6.28
N ARG A 167 12.46 -6.52 5.00
CA ARG A 167 12.95 -7.33 3.88
C ARG A 167 14.47 -7.26 3.74
N ASN A 168 15.07 -6.08 3.88
CA ASN A 168 16.52 -5.91 3.77
C ASN A 168 17.26 -6.63 4.90
N GLU A 169 16.73 -6.56 6.13
CA GLU A 169 17.26 -7.29 7.28
C GLU A 169 17.17 -8.80 7.09
N ALA A 170 16.01 -9.29 6.63
CA ALA A 170 15.83 -10.71 6.32
C ALA A 170 16.78 -11.21 5.22
N LEU A 171 17.04 -10.40 4.20
CA LEU A 171 18.02 -10.73 3.15
C LEU A 171 19.45 -10.76 3.70
N ARG A 172 19.82 -9.80 4.54
CA ARG A 172 21.14 -9.75 5.17
C ARG A 172 21.37 -10.97 6.08
N ASN A 173 20.37 -11.34 6.87
CA ASN A 173 20.45 -12.48 7.79
C ASN A 173 20.48 -13.84 7.10
N LYS A 174 20.09 -13.93 5.82
CA LYS A 174 20.20 -15.16 5.01
C LYS A 174 21.55 -15.33 4.31
N ILE A 175 22.37 -14.27 4.30
CA ILE A 175 23.69 -14.25 3.67
C ILE A 175 24.81 -14.55 4.70
N VAL A 176 24.48 -14.50 6.00
CA VAL A 176 25.34 -14.89 7.14
C VAL A 176 25.01 -16.31 7.54
#